data_AF-A0A2S1XWD1-F1
#
_entry.id   AF-A0A2S1XWD1-F1
#
_cell.length_a   1.000
_cell.length_b   1.000
_cell.length_c   1.000
_cell.angle_alpha   90.00
_cell.angle_beta   90.00
_cell.angle_gamma   90.00
#
_symmetry.space_group_name_H-M   'P 1'
#
loop_
_entity.id
_entity.type
_entity.pdbx_description
1 polymer ?
#
loop_
_entity_poly.entity_id
_entity_poly.type
_entity_poly.pdbx_seq_one_letter_code
_entity_poly.pdbx_strand_id
1 'polypeptide(L)' 'MRVIQIQYANPDKFYNKKSLEQDLKISVRTFERYLLNDELKKKAIPVGKLKVYSGADVNKRIDEVLEGDKFVLVE' A
#
# COMPACT_ATOMS: atom_id res chain seq x y z
N MET A 1 20.66 7.70 2.52
CA MET A 1 19.40 7.01 2.88
C MET A 1 18.73 6.60 1.56
N ARG A 2 18.39 5.31 1.35
CA ARG A 2 17.71 4.91 0.10
C ARG A 2 16.24 5.29 0.21
N VAL A 3 15.80 6.20 -0.64
CA VAL A 3 14.40 6.63 -0.74
C VAL A 3 13.64 5.60 -1.57
N ILE A 4 12.46 5.20 -1.10
CA ILE A 4 11.58 4.28 -1.83
C ILE A 4 10.59 5.10 -2.63
N GLN A 5 10.60 4.90 -3.94
CA GLN A 5 9.62 5.48 -4.86
C GLN A 5 8.29 4.74 -4.73
N ILE A 6 7.20 5.47 -4.55
CA ILE A 6 5.85 4.91 -4.44
C ILE A 6 4.87 5.73 -5.27
N GLN A 7 3.85 5.06 -5.82
CA GLN A 7 2.72 5.70 -6.51
C GLN A 7 1.44 5.50 -5.69
N TYR A 8 0.45 6.37 -5.89
CA TYR A 8 -0.87 6.18 -5.28
C TYR A 8 -1.64 5.04 -5.96
N ALA A 9 -2.36 4.27 -5.16
CA ALA A 9 -3.34 3.31 -5.67
C ALA A 9 -4.61 4.03 -6.14
N ASN A 10 -5.38 3.39 -7.01
CA ASN A 10 -6.69 3.92 -7.39
C ASN A 10 -7.69 3.75 -6.23
N PRO A 11 -8.31 4.82 -5.71
CA PRO A 11 -9.17 4.76 -4.53
C PRO A 11 -10.40 3.87 -4.71
N ASP A 12 -10.92 3.74 -5.93
CA ASP A 12 -12.14 2.99 -6.23
C ASP A 12 -11.89 1.49 -6.48
N LYS A 13 -10.63 1.06 -6.44
CA LYS A 13 -10.23 -0.34 -6.69
C LYS A 13 -9.83 -1.06 -5.41
N PHE A 14 -10.08 -2.37 -5.43
CA PHE A 14 -9.56 -3.29 -4.43
C PHE A 14 -8.34 -4.01 -4.98
N TYR A 15 -7.35 -4.16 -4.11
CA TYR A 15 -6.08 -4.74 -4.49
C TYR A 15 -5.69 -5.87 -3.55
N ASN A 16 -5.18 -6.96 -4.13
CA ASN A 16 -4.41 -7.93 -3.37
C ASN A 16 -2.93 -7.47 -3.30
N LYS A 17 -2.12 -8.13 -2.47
CA LYS A 17 -0.70 -7.79 -2.28
C LYS A 17 0.11 -7.74 -3.59
N LYS A 18 -0.15 -8.66 -4.53
CA LYS A 18 0.57 -8.72 -5.82
C LYS A 18 0.14 -7.60 -6.77
N SER A 19 -1.15 -7.27 -6.79
CA SER A 19 -1.67 -6.17 -7.61
C SER A 19 -1.18 -4.82 -7.10
N LEU A 20 -1.05 -4.66 -5.78
CA LEU A 20 -0.46 -3.47 -5.16
C LEU A 20 0.99 -3.24 -5.64
N GLU A 21 1.77 -4.30 -5.85
CA GLU A 21 3.15 -4.15 -6.28
C GLU A 21 3.29 -3.51 -7.67
N GLN A 22 2.36 -3.79 -8.59
CA GLN A 22 2.38 -3.23 -9.93
C GLN A 22 1.93 -1.77 -9.97
N ASP A 23 0.88 -1.44 -9.20
CA ASP A 23 0.28 -0.10 -9.16
C ASP A 23 1.08 0.86 -8.27
N LEU A 24 1.50 0.44 -7.08
CA LEU A 24 2.28 1.28 -6.15
C LEU A 24 3.77 1.36 -6.52
N LYS A 25 4.25 0.54 -7.46
CA LYS A 25 5.68 0.39 -7.83
C LYS A 25 6.60 -0.03 -6.67
N ILE A 26 6.06 -0.68 -5.64
CA ILE A 26 6.84 -1.18 -4.50
C ILE A 26 6.72 -2.69 -4.39
N SER A 27 7.77 -3.36 -3.91
CA SER A 27 7.70 -4.80 -3.66
C SER A 27 6.66 -5.16 -2.59
N VAL A 28 6.05 -6.35 -2.67
CA VAL A 28 5.17 -6.88 -1.61
C VAL A 28 5.85 -6.82 -0.24
N ARG A 29 7.16 -7.09 -0.17
CA ARG A 29 7.92 -7.05 1.08
C ARG A 29 7.99 -5.63 1.66
N THR A 30 8.12 -4.62 0.81
CA THR A 30 8.09 -3.22 1.22
C THR A 30 6.70 -2.85 1.74
N PHE A 31 5.64 -3.25 1.02
CA PHE A 31 4.28 -3.06 1.45
C PHE A 31 4.03 -3.68 2.83
N GLU A 32 4.41 -4.95 3.02
CA GLU A 32 4.24 -5.66 4.29
C GLU A 32 5.00 -5.03 5.46
N ARG A 33 6.16 -4.44 5.19
CA ARG A 33 7.03 -3.89 6.23
C ARG A 33 6.66 -2.48 6.67
N TYR A 34 6.14 -1.66 5.75
CA TYR A 34 5.95 -0.22 6.00
C TYR A 34 4.49 0.21 5.91
N LEU A 35 3.71 -0.37 4.99
CA LEU A 35 2.32 0.00 4.74
C LEU A 35 1.33 -0.93 5.45
N LEU A 36 1.63 -2.22 5.61
CA LEU A 36 0.73 -3.16 6.27
C LEU A 36 0.76 -3.01 7.80
N ASN A 37 0.03 -2.04 8.32
CA ASN A 37 -0.22 -1.89 9.76
C ASN A 37 -1.43 -2.74 10.21
N ASP A 38 -1.68 -2.79 11.52
CA ASP A 38 -2.78 -3.59 12.06
C ASP A 38 -4.17 -3.03 11.71
N GLU A 39 -4.28 -1.73 11.41
CA GLU A 39 -5.52 -1.13 10.91
C GLU A 39 -5.85 -1.60 9.49
N LEU A 40 -4.88 -1.57 8.57
CA LEU A 40 -5.04 -2.06 7.21
C LEU A 40 -5.36 -3.56 7.20
N LYS A 41 -4.75 -4.33 8.12
CA LYS A 41 -5.07 -5.75 8.30
C LYS A 41 -6.51 -5.97 8.78
N LYS A 42 -7.03 -5.10 9.68
CA LYS A 42 -8.42 -5.17 10.16
C LYS A 42 -9.43 -4.78 9.08
N LYS A 43 -9.10 -3.80 8.26
CA LYS A 43 -9.92 -3.37 7.11
C LYS A 43 -9.80 -4.29 5.89
N ALA A 44 -8.92 -5.28 5.93
CA ALA A 44 -8.74 -6.21 4.83
C ALA A 44 -10.02 -7.02 4.61
N ILE A 45 -10.53 -6.98 3.38
CA ILE A 45 -11.74 -7.70 3.00
C ILE A 45 -11.33 -9.11 2.58
N PRO A 46 -11.90 -10.16 3.21
CA PRO A 46 -11.67 -11.53 2.77
C PRO A 46 -12.47 -11.79 1.49
N VAL A 47 -11.78 -12.12 0.40
CA VAL A 47 -12.37 -12.57 -0.87
C VAL A 47 -11.87 -13.98 -1.14
N GLY A 48 -12.67 -14.97 -0.74
CA GLY A 48 -12.26 -16.37 -0.75
C GLY A 48 -11.06 -16.63 0.16
N LYS A 49 -9.94 -17.11 -0.39
CA LYS A 49 -8.68 -17.34 0.33
C LYS A 49 -7.77 -16.11 0.36
N LEU A 50 -8.12 -15.05 -0.36
CA LEU A 50 -7.30 -13.85 -0.49
C LEU A 50 -7.81 -12.73 0.40
N LYS A 51 -6.87 -11.88 0.86
CA LYS A 51 -7.19 -10.62 1.50
C LYS A 51 -6.96 -9.50 0.50
N VAL A 52 -7.98 -8.65 0.33
CA VAL A 52 -7.88 -7.46 -0.51
C VAL A 52 -7.99 -6.20 0.35
N TYR A 53 -7.37 -5.14 -0.13
CA TYR A 53 -7.28 -3.84 0.54
C TYR A 53 -7.86 -2.79 -0.42
N SER A 54 -8.62 -1.82 0.08
CA SER A 54 -9.07 -0.71 -0.77
C SER A 54 -7.89 0.20 -1.09
N GLY A 55 -7.82 0.72 -2.32
CA GLY A 55 -6.82 1.70 -2.69
C GLY A 55 -6.92 2.96 -1.83
N ALA A 56 -8.13 3.35 -1.41
CA ALA A 56 -8.34 4.50 -0.52
C ALA A 56 -7.67 4.33 0.85
N ASP A 57 -7.81 3.16 1.48
CA ASP A 57 -7.16 2.88 2.76
C ASP A 57 -5.64 2.75 2.62
N VAL A 58 -5.17 2.18 1.50
CA VAL A 58 -3.75 2.12 1.17
C VAL A 58 -3.18 3.54 1.02
N ASN A 59 -3.85 4.43 0.29
CA ASN A 59 -3.39 5.80 0.06
C ASN A 59 -3.27 6.59 1.36
N LYS A 60 -4.26 6.50 2.25
CA LYS A 60 -4.16 7.11 3.59
C LYS A 60 -2.89 6.67 4.32
N ARG A 61 -2.55 5.39 4.19
CA ARG A 61 -1.34 4.87 4.80
C ARG A 61 -0.10 5.38 4.08
N ILE A 62 -0.10 5.49 2.76
CA ILE A 62 1.01 6.09 2.01
C ILE A 62 1.27 7.51 2.51
N ASP A 63 0.23 8.33 2.69
CA ASP A 63 0.35 9.70 3.22
C ASP A 63 1.07 9.72 4.58
N GLU A 64 0.68 8.83 5.50
CA GLU A 64 1.34 8.69 6.80
C GLU A 64 2.82 8.28 6.72
N VAL A 65 3.21 7.48 5.71
CA VAL A 65 4.62 7.06 5.56
C VAL A 65 5.44 8.02 4.71
N LEU A 66 4.79 8.87 3.89
CA LEU A 66 5.41 9.98 3.16
C LEU A 66 5.85 11.11 4.09
N GLU A 67 5.16 11.30 5.22
CA GLU A 67 5.63 12.20 6.28
C GLU A 67 6.99 11.75 6.86
N GLY A 68 7.34 10.46 6.69
CA GLY A 68 8.69 9.98 6.97
C GLY A 68 9.61 10.10 5.76
N ASP A 69 10.87 10.51 5.97
CA ASP A 69 11.94 10.64 4.95
C ASP A 69 12.32 9.33 4.20
N LYS A 70 11.48 8.30 4.24
CA LYS A 70 11.70 6.98 3.64
C LYS A 70 11.01 6.81 2.29
N PHE A 71 9.95 7.56 2.00
CA PHE A 71 9.16 7.42 0.79
C PHE A 71 9.11 8.74 0.00
N VAL A 72 9.11 8.64 -1.32
CA VAL A 72 8.86 9.78 -2.23
C VAL A 72 7.84 9.36 -3.26
N LEU A 73 6.86 10.23 -3.49
CA LEU A 73 5.89 10.07 -4.56
C LEU A 73 6.56 10.24 -5.91
N VAL A 74 6.31 9.29 -6.81
CA VAL A 74 6.66 9.44 -8.22
C VAL A 74 5.38 9.78 -8.97
N GLU A 75 5.35 11.00 -9.53
CA GLU A 75 4.29 11.47 -10.45
C GLU A 75 4.09 10.52 -11.65
#